data_AF-A0A7C7ILK1-F1
#
_entry.id   AF-A0A7C7ILK1-F1
#
_cell.length_a   1.000
_cell.length_b   1.000
_cell.length_c   1.000
_cell.angle_alpha   90.00
_cell.angle_beta   90.00
_cell.angle_gamma   90.00
#
_symmetry.space_group_name_H-M   'P 1'
#
loop_
_entity.id
_entity.type
_entity.pdbx_description
1 polymer ?
#
loop_
_entity_poly.entity_id
_entity_poly.type
_entity_poly.pdbx_seq_one_letter_code
_entity_poly.pdbx_strand_id
1 'polypeptide(L)' 'MKVLFLKDVPGVALGGDIKEVKNGYARNYLIPYNIA' A
#
# COMPACT_ATOMS: atom_id res chain seq x y z
N MET A 1 -6.77 0.87 7.68
CA MET A 1 -6.69 -0.44 6.98
C MET A 1 -5.23 -0.81 6.87
N LYS A 2 -4.84 -1.97 7.39
CA LYS A 2 -3.45 -2.42 7.41
C LYS A 2 -3.14 -3.23 6.16
N VAL A 3 -2.09 -2.86 5.42
CA VAL A 3 -1.71 -3.49 4.13
C VAL A 3 -0.21 -3.75 4.09
N LEU A 4 0.19 -4.77 3.32
CA LEU A 4 1.58 -5.13 3.06
C LEU A 4 1.98 -4.57 1.69
N PHE A 5 2.98 -3.70 1.62
CA PHE A 5 3.46 -3.19 0.34
C PHE A 5 4.28 -4.26 -0.38
N LEU A 6 3.92 -4.58 -1.63
CA LEU A 6 4.63 -5.52 -2.49
C LEU A 6 5.80 -4.85 -3.24
N LYS A 7 5.75 -3.52 -3.37
CA LYS A 7 6.72 -2.69 -4.08
C LYS A 7 7.03 -1.43 -3.30
N ASP A 8 8.19 -0.85 -3.57
CA ASP A 8 8.54 0.47 -3.03
C ASP A 8 7.60 1.55 -3.56
N VAL A 9 7.06 2.35 -2.65
CA VAL A 9 6.26 3.53 -2.94
C VAL A 9 6.95 4.74 -2.35
N PRO A 10 7.57 5.60 -3.18
CA PRO A 10 8.36 6.73 -2.72
C PRO A 10 7.59 7.61 -1.74
N GLY A 11 8.19 7.87 -0.57
CA GLY A 11 7.59 8.69 0.49
C GLY A 11 6.46 8.02 1.27
N VAL A 12 6.11 6.76 0.97
CA VAL A 12 5.03 6.03 1.65
C VAL A 12 5.57 4.81 2.41
N ALA A 13 6.20 3.87 1.71
CA ALA A 13 6.66 2.59 2.28
C ALA A 13 7.64 1.87 1.33
N LEU A 14 8.48 1.00 1.87
CA LEU A 14 9.27 0.06 1.07
C LEU A 14 8.49 -1.25 0.86
N GLY A 15 8.89 -2.03 -0.14
CA GLY A 15 8.41 -3.38 -0.35
C GLY A 15 8.71 -4.25 0.86
N GLY A 16 7.69 -4.96 1.35
CA GLY A 16 7.73 -5.75 2.59
C GLY A 16 7.21 -5.02 3.82
N ASP A 17 7.01 -3.70 3.77
CA ASP A 17 6.51 -2.95 4.91
C ASP A 17 5.01 -3.15 5.11
N ILE A 18 4.59 -3.25 6.37
CA ILE A 18 3.18 -3.25 6.75
C ILE A 18 2.82 -1.89 7.31
N LYS A 19 1.89 -1.17 6.66
CA LYS A 19 1.46 0.17 7.09
C LYS A 19 -0.05 0.27 7.20
N GLU A 20 -0.50 1.12 8.11
CA GLU A 20 -1.89 1.53 8.16
C GLU A 20 -2.16 2.70 7.21
N VAL A 21 -3.11 2.52 6.30
CA VAL A 21 -3.50 3.49 5.29
C VAL A 21 -5.00 3.77 5.34
N LYS A 22 -5.39 4.89 4.71
CA LYS A 22 -6.80 5.24 4.50
C LYS A 22 -7.45 4.18 3.60
N ASN A 23 -8.67 3.80 3.93
CA ASN A 23 -9.39 2.71 3.26
C ASN A 23 -9.57 2.95 1.74
N GLY A 24 -9.87 4.19 1.34
CA GLY A 24 -9.98 4.56 -0.07
C GLY A 24 -8.67 4.45 -0.83
N TYR A 25 -7.53 4.75 -0.20
CA TYR A 25 -6.22 4.63 -0.85
C TYR A 25 -5.87 3.15 -1.10
N ALA A 26 -6.17 2.27 -0.14
CA ALA A 26 -5.97 0.84 -0.34
C ALA A 26 -6.88 0.28 -1.43
N ARG A 27 -8.19 0.54 -1.36
CA ARG A 27 -9.19 -0.05 -2.26
C ARG A 27 -9.14 0.49 -3.69
N ASN A 28 -8.82 1.78 -3.87
CA ASN A 28 -8.93 2.42 -5.18
C ASN A 28 -7.58 2.57 -5.91
N TYR A 29 -6.46 2.38 -5.20
CA TYR A 29 -5.13 2.55 -5.77
C TYR A 29 -4.19 1.39 -5.44
N LEU A 30 -3.97 1.04 -4.17
CA LEU A 30 -2.95 0.03 -3.87
C LEU A 30 -3.32 -1.37 -4.40
N ILE A 31 -4.55 -1.83 -4.12
CA ILE A 31 -5.01 -3.16 -4.51
C ILE A 31 -5.22 -3.29 -6.02
N PRO A 32 -5.92 -2.37 -6.72
CA PRO A 32 -6.16 -2.51 -8.16
C PRO A 32 -4.90 -2.46 -9.02
N TYR A 33 -3.83 -1.82 -8.52
CA TYR A 33 -2.54 -1.72 -9.21
C TYR A 33 -1.49 -2.72 -8.69
N ASN A 34 -1.86 -3.67 -7.82
CA ASN A 34 -0.98 -4.67 -7.23
C ASN A 34 0.29 -4.05 -6.60
N ILE A 35 0.11 -2.95 -5.87
CA ILE A 35 1.18 -2.26 -5.13
C ILE A 35 1.24 -2.78 -3.69
N ALA A 36 0.09 -3.05 -3.10
CA ALA A 36 -0.08 -3.65 -1.78
C ALA A 36 -1.23 -4.68 -1.78
#